data_AF-A0AAN5H0V5-F1
#
_entry.id   AF-A0AAN5H0V5-F1
#
_cell.length_a   1.000
_cell.length_b   1.000
_cell.length_c   1.000
_cell.angle_alpha   90.00
_cell.angle_beta   90.00
_cell.angle_gamma   90.00
#
_symmetry.space_group_name_H-M   'P 1'
#
loop_
_entity.id
_entity.type
_entity.pdbx_description
1 polymer ?
#
loop_
_entity_poly.entity_id
_entity_poly.type
_entity_poly.pdbx_seq_one_letter_code
_entity_poly.pdbx_strand_id
1 'polypeptide(L)'
;IMDTDLDSAVISRFFASLKAKIQAYQRHKRRANKRVRATTLRYFWCREFGKEKGRKHYHVILLLNKDTWCSPGDFTVPSSLATLIKLAWCSALHLEPWQGNGLVHFS
;
A
#
# COMPACT_ATOMS: atom_id res chain seq x y z
N ILE A 1 -10.95 19.49 11.38
CA ILE A 1 -10.61 18.06 11.56
C ILE A 1 -11.60 17.28 10.72
N MET A 2 -11.21 16.76 9.56
CA MET A 2 -12.12 15.96 8.74
C MET A 2 -12.44 14.67 9.50
N ASP A 3 -13.74 14.37 9.61
CA ASP A 3 -14.22 13.14 10.19
C ASP A 3 -13.83 11.97 9.29
N THR A 4 -12.67 11.37 9.58
CA THR A 4 -12.13 10.19 8.90
C THR A 4 -13.09 9.00 8.93
N ASP A 5 -14.09 9.01 9.80
CA ASP A 5 -15.04 7.92 9.98
C ASP A 5 -16.11 7.85 8.89
N LEU A 6 -16.24 8.89 8.05
CA LEU A 6 -17.15 8.88 6.89
C LEU A 6 -16.50 8.47 5.57
N ASP A 7 -15.16 8.45 5.49
CA ASP A 7 -14.47 8.21 4.22
C ASP A 7 -14.48 6.73 3.83
N SER A 8 -15.46 6.35 3.02
CA SER A 8 -15.57 5.02 2.43
C SER A 8 -14.66 4.82 1.21
N ALA A 9 -14.15 5.90 0.62
CA ALA A 9 -13.34 5.87 -0.61
C ALA A 9 -11.85 5.66 -0.34
N VAL A 10 -11.41 5.71 0.92
CA VAL A 10 -10.00 5.53 1.32
C VAL A 10 -9.39 4.23 0.77
N ILE A 11 -10.13 3.13 0.78
CA ILE A 11 -9.62 1.84 0.28
C ILE A 11 -9.40 1.86 -1.24
N SER A 12 -10.29 2.54 -1.97
CA SER A 12 -10.14 2.74 -3.42
C SER A 12 -8.93 3.62 -3.73
N ARG A 13 -8.71 4.70 -2.95
CA ARG A 13 -7.52 5.55 -3.09
C ARG A 13 -6.23 4.81 -2.76
N PHE A 14 -6.26 3.94 -1.75
CA PHE A 14 -5.13 3.08 -1.41
C PHE A 14 -4.71 2.19 -2.58
N PHE A 15 -5.64 1.46 -3.19
CA PHE A 15 -5.31 0.59 -4.34
C PHE A 15 -4.87 1.39 -5.57
N ALA A 16 -5.50 2.54 -5.85
CA ALA A 16 -5.06 3.43 -6.92
C ALA A 16 -3.62 3.92 -6.70
N SER A 17 -3.30 4.36 -5.48
CA SER A 17 -1.98 4.81 -5.07
C SER A 17 -0.93 3.69 -5.14
N LEU A 18 -1.27 2.49 -4.68
CA LEU A 18 -0.38 1.33 -4.73
C LEU A 18 -0.08 0.90 -6.18
N LYS A 19 -1.12 0.87 -7.04
CA LYS A 19 -0.96 0.58 -8.47
C LYS A 19 -0.04 1.60 -9.15
N ALA A 20 -0.23 2.89 -8.90
CA ALA A 20 0.62 3.95 -9.44
C ALA A 20 2.07 3.82 -8.98
N LYS A 21 2.29 3.50 -7.70
CA LYS A 21 3.63 3.27 -7.12
C LYS A 21 4.33 2.04 -7.72
N ILE A 22 3.63 0.94 -7.92
CA ILE A 22 4.17 -0.26 -8.60
C ILE A 22 4.58 0.07 -10.03
N GLN A 23 3.75 0.81 -10.77
CA GLN A 23 4.09 1.25 -12.13
C GLN A 23 5.31 2.18 -12.14
N ALA A 24 5.41 3.12 -11.20
CA ALA A 24 6.55 4.01 -11.06
C ALA A 24 7.84 3.22 -10.76
N TYR A 25 7.79 2.25 -9.84
CA TYR A 25 8.89 1.35 -9.53
C TYR A 25 9.39 0.60 -10.78
N GLN A 26 8.47 0.01 -11.55
CA GLN A 26 8.82 -0.70 -12.79
C GLN A 26 9.44 0.25 -13.82
N ARG A 27 8.88 1.46 -14.01
CA ARG A 27 9.44 2.47 -14.91
C ARG A 27 10.86 2.88 -14.48
N HIS A 28 11.08 3.10 -13.19
CA HIS A 28 12.40 3.44 -12.66
C HIS A 28 13.42 2.33 -12.93
N LYS A 29 13.07 1.06 -12.68
CA LYS A 29 13.93 -0.08 -13.01
C LYS A 29 14.26 -0.18 -14.50
N ARG A 30 13.26 0.00 -15.39
CA ARG A 30 13.49 0.00 -16.85
C ARG A 30 14.47 1.09 -17.27
N ARG A 31 14.29 2.31 -16.75
CA ARG A 31 15.19 3.45 -17.03
C ARG A 31 16.62 3.20 -16.56
N ALA A 32 16.79 2.44 -15.48
CA ALA A 32 18.10 2.03 -14.97
C ALA A 32 18.68 0.79 -15.67
N ASN A 33 18.13 0.36 -16.82
CA ASN A 33 18.50 -0.87 -17.53
C ASN A 33 18.50 -2.14 -16.66
N LYS A 34 17.67 -2.15 -15.60
CA LYS A 34 17.50 -3.32 -14.73
C LYS A 34 16.37 -4.19 -15.27
N ARG A 35 16.51 -5.51 -15.09
CA ARG A 35 15.45 -6.48 -15.45
C ARG A 35 14.14 -6.13 -14.74
N VAL A 36 13.05 -6.10 -15.49
CA VAL A 36 11.69 -5.89 -14.98
C VAL A 36 10.80 -7.08 -15.33
N ARG A 37 10.09 -7.59 -14.33
CA ARG A 37 9.12 -8.66 -14.47
C ARG A 37 7.72 -8.04 -14.50
N ALA A 38 6.89 -8.48 -15.44
CA ALA A 38 5.52 -8.01 -15.52
C ALA A 38 4.78 -8.35 -14.21
N THR A 39 4.24 -7.33 -13.54
CA THR A 39 3.47 -7.49 -12.31
C THR A 39 2.14 -6.77 -12.43
N THR A 40 1.08 -7.55 -12.26
CA THR A 40 -0.28 -7.06 -12.11
C THR A 40 -0.67 -7.19 -10.65
N LEU A 41 -1.08 -6.09 -10.04
CA LEU A 41 -1.64 -6.12 -8.69
C LEU A 41 -3.05 -6.70 -8.73
N ARG A 42 -3.25 -7.83 -8.05
CA ARG A 42 -4.58 -8.38 -7.73
C ARG A 42 -4.76 -8.33 -6.22
N TYR A 43 -5.99 -8.15 -5.75
CA TYR A 43 -6.22 -7.96 -4.32
C TYR A 43 -7.62 -8.38 -3.88
N PHE A 44 -7.72 -8.69 -2.60
CA PHE A 44 -8.98 -8.82 -1.86
C PHE A 44 -8.91 -7.91 -0.63
N TRP A 45 -10.05 -7.42 -0.16
CA TRP A 45 -10.11 -6.68 1.09
C TRP A 45 -11.44 -6.91 1.80
N CYS A 46 -11.41 -6.80 3.12
CA CYS A 46 -12.61 -6.64 3.94
C CYS A 46 -12.43 -5.45 4.90
N ARG A 47 -13.54 -4.94 5.41
CA ARG A 47 -13.55 -3.85 6.39
C ARG A 47 -14.29 -4.30 7.63
N GLU A 48 -13.64 -4.14 8.77
CA GLU A 48 -14.20 -4.35 10.09
C GLU A 48 -14.35 -3.00 10.80
N PHE A 49 -15.30 -2.92 11.73
CA PHE A 49 -15.48 -1.77 12.60
C PHE A 49 -15.02 -2.16 14.00
N GLY A 50 -14.04 -1.43 14.53
CA GLY A 50 -13.52 -1.67 15.87
C GLY A 50 -14.61 -1.55 16.93
N LYS A 51 -14.57 -2.43 17.94
CA LYS A 51 -15.53 -2.45 19.05
C LYS A 51 -15.59 -1.12 19.81
N GLU A 52 -14.45 -0.45 19.92
CA GLU A 52 -14.34 0.86 20.54
C GLU A 52 -14.30 1.95 19.47
N LYS A 53 -15.26 2.89 19.54
CA LYS A 53 -15.37 4.07 18.67
C LYS A 53 -15.63 3.80 17.18
N GLY A 54 -15.95 2.57 16.77
CA GLY A 54 -16.39 2.27 15.40
C GLY A 54 -15.30 2.44 14.32
N ARG A 55 -14.02 2.53 14.70
CA ARG A 55 -12.95 2.84 13.73
C ARG A 55 -12.84 1.75 12.66
N LYS A 56 -12.80 2.16 11.39
CA LYS A 56 -12.62 1.25 10.26
C LYS A 56 -11.23 0.64 10.26
N HIS A 57 -11.17 -0.69 10.20
CA HIS A 57 -9.96 -1.47 9.99
C HIS A 57 -10.09 -2.24 8.67
N TYR A 58 -9.06 -2.20 7.83
CA TYR A 58 -9.07 -2.86 6.53
C TYR A 58 -8.07 -4.01 6.53
N HIS A 59 -8.55 -5.22 6.30
CA HIS A 59 -7.68 -6.37 6.02
C HIS A 59 -7.54 -6.50 4.51
N VAL A 60 -6.31 -6.60 4.03
CA VAL A 60 -6.01 -6.63 2.61
C VAL A 60 -5.10 -7.81 2.30
N ILE A 61 -5.46 -8.56 1.26
CA ILE A 61 -4.62 -9.59 0.66
C ILE A 61 -4.12 -9.05 -0.67
N LEU A 62 -2.81 -9.03 -0.87
CA LEU A 62 -2.17 -8.61 -2.12
C LEU A 62 -1.56 -9.82 -2.82
N LEU A 63 -1.92 -10.01 -4.09
CA LEU A 63 -1.36 -11.04 -4.96
C LEU A 63 -0.51 -10.35 -6.03
N LEU A 64 0.79 -10.64 -6.00
CA LEU A 64 1.82 -10.03 -6.83
C LEU A 64 2.70 -11.11 -7.47
N ASN A 65 3.47 -10.73 -8.49
CA ASN A 65 4.43 -11.64 -9.11
C ASN A 65 5.63 -11.88 -8.17
N LYS A 66 5.83 -13.13 -7.76
CA LYS A 66 6.94 -13.58 -6.90
C LYS A 66 8.32 -13.19 -7.44
N ASP A 67 8.49 -13.16 -8.77
CA ASP A 67 9.76 -12.78 -9.40
C ASP A 67 10.07 -11.28 -9.28
N THR A 68 9.07 -10.46 -8.92
CA THR A 68 9.26 -9.02 -8.65
C THR A 68 9.47 -8.77 -7.16
N TRP A 69 8.65 -9.39 -6.33
CA TRP A 69 8.75 -9.36 -4.88
C TRP A 69 8.43 -10.75 -4.32
N CYS A 70 9.42 -11.41 -3.73
CA CYS A 70 9.24 -12.68 -3.04
C CYS A 70 8.90 -12.51 -1.55
N SER A 71 9.02 -11.29 -1.02
CA SER A 71 8.68 -10.90 0.35
C SER A 71 8.34 -9.41 0.40
N PRO A 72 7.80 -8.89 1.53
CA PRO A 72 7.63 -7.46 1.73
C PRO A 72 8.95 -6.66 1.62
N GLY A 73 10.09 -7.30 1.87
CA GLY A 73 11.41 -6.69 1.86
C GLY A 73 11.70 -5.85 3.11
N ASP A 74 12.77 -5.06 3.05
CA ASP A 74 13.24 -4.22 4.15
C ASP A 74 12.38 -2.96 4.31
N PHE A 75 11.88 -2.70 5.52
CA PHE A 75 11.02 -1.56 5.84
C PHE A 75 11.73 -0.20 5.85
N THR A 76 13.07 -0.19 5.81
CA THR A 76 13.90 1.01 5.73
C THR A 76 14.21 1.39 4.29
N VAL A 77 14.07 0.46 3.35
CA VAL A 77 14.36 0.68 1.93
C VAL A 77 13.15 1.32 1.25
N PRO A 78 13.27 2.52 0.65
CA PRO A 78 12.14 3.22 0.02
C PRO A 78 11.45 2.45 -1.12
N SER A 79 12.20 1.53 -1.74
CA SER A 79 11.75 0.76 -2.91
C SER A 79 11.27 -0.67 -2.57
N SER A 80 11.24 -1.03 -1.29
CA SER A 80 10.68 -2.32 -0.86
C SER A 80 9.16 -2.33 -1.00
N LEU A 81 8.58 -3.53 -1.14
CA LEU A 81 7.13 -3.67 -1.24
C LEU A 81 6.43 -3.14 0.01
N ALA A 82 6.97 -3.42 1.19
CA ALA A 82 6.44 -2.94 2.46
C ALA A 82 6.36 -1.41 2.50
N THR A 83 7.43 -0.73 2.08
CA THR A 83 7.45 0.74 2.05
C THR A 83 6.48 1.29 1.02
N LEU A 84 6.37 0.68 -0.16
CA LEU A 84 5.38 1.11 -1.16
C LEU A 84 3.94 0.98 -0.64
N ILE A 85 3.63 -0.08 0.12
CA ILE A 85 2.32 -0.29 0.75
C ILE A 85 2.07 0.78 1.82
N LYS A 86 3.02 1.02 2.73
CA LYS A 86 2.90 2.06 3.78
C LYS A 86 2.68 3.44 3.15
N LEU A 87 3.50 3.81 2.16
CA LEU A 87 3.36 5.09 1.46
C LEU A 87 2.03 5.19 0.71
N ALA A 88 1.54 4.09 0.13
CA ALA A 88 0.24 4.08 -0.54
C ALA A 88 -0.89 4.38 0.45
N TRP A 89 -0.81 3.81 1.66
CA TRP A 89 -1.76 4.04 2.75
C TRP A 89 -1.72 5.47 3.27
N CYS A 90 -0.52 6.02 3.51
CA CYS A 90 -0.37 7.42 3.88
C CYS A 90 -0.98 8.35 2.83
N SER A 91 -0.67 8.13 1.54
CA SER A 91 -1.28 8.93 0.45
C SER A 91 -2.80 8.83 0.42
N ALA A 92 -3.39 7.67 0.73
CA ALA A 92 -4.83 7.49 0.76
C ALA A 92 -5.50 8.29 1.90
N LEU A 93 -4.80 8.44 3.02
CA LEU A 93 -5.23 9.19 4.20
C LEU A 93 -4.84 10.67 4.17
N HIS A 94 -4.17 11.14 3.10
CA HIS A 94 -3.58 12.48 3.03
C HIS A 94 -2.61 12.77 4.18
N LEU A 95 -1.85 11.74 4.57
CA LEU A 95 -0.83 11.81 5.59
C LEU A 95 0.55 11.82 4.96
N GLU A 96 1.45 12.48 5.67
CA GLU A 96 2.87 12.41 5.39
C GLU A 96 3.47 11.07 5.87
N PRO A 97 4.58 10.58 5.27
CA PRO A 97 5.12 9.26 5.57
C PRO A 97 5.39 9.00 7.06
N TRP A 98 5.93 10.00 7.79
CA TRP A 98 6.25 9.87 9.21
C TRP A 98 5.01 9.76 10.11
N GLN A 99 3.86 10.27 9.66
CA GLN A 99 2.58 10.17 10.39
C GLN A 99 1.94 8.77 10.25
N GLY A 100 2.40 7.96 9.29
CA GLY A 100 1.86 6.64 8.99
C GLY A 100 2.42 5.49 9.84
N ASN A 101 3.32 5.78 10.77
CA ASN A 101 3.94 4.74 11.60
C ASN A 101 2.87 4.00 12.42
N GLY A 102 2.86 2.67 12.31
CA GLY A 102 1.89 1.80 12.99
C GLY A 102 0.52 1.69 12.31
N LEU A 103 0.26 2.38 11.20
CA LEU A 103 -1.03 2.31 10.51
C LEU A 103 -1.19 1.10 9.57
N VAL A 104 -0.10 0.38 9.30
CA VAL A 104 -0.10 -0.83 8.47
C VAL A 104 0.61 -1.96 9.22
N HIS A 105 -0.08 -3.08 9.37
CA HIS A 105 0.45 -4.33 9.91
C HIS A 105 0.68 -5.35 8.78
N PHE A 106 1.73 -6.16 8.90
CA PHE A 106 2.05 -7.24 7.96
C PHE A 106 2.00 -8.57 8.72
N SER A 107 1.34 -9.57 8.12
CA SER A 107 1.17 -10.91 8.67
C SER A 107 1.80 -11.95 7.76
#